data_AF-A0A7Z9Y2W4-F1
#
_entry.id   AF-A0A7Z9Y2W4-F1
#
_cell.length_a   1.000
_cell.length_b   1.000
_cell.length_c   1.000
_cell.angle_alpha   90.00
_cell.angle_beta   90.00
_cell.angle_gamma   90.00
#
_symmetry.space_group_name_H-M   'P 1'
#
loop_
_entity.id
_entity.type
_entity.pdbx_description
1 polymer ?
#
loop_
_entity_poly.entity_id
_entity_poly.type
_entity_poly.pdbx_seq_one_letter_code
_entity_poly.pdbx_strand_id
1 'polypeptide(L)'
;MFKKFVIADSLALGMSLTPELAAQTHAPGWLWLLLYGYALRLFFDFSGYTDIAIGLGVLFGIRLPENFIRPYLSTNITAFWQRWHITLSDWARFYVFSPLSRSLLRRKPRPSKTLIIFLSQMSTMLVIGLWHGITWNFIIWGAWHGIALFAHKQWSDETRRWYNGLSNHPWQKRSWTAVTWLLTFNYVALGWVWFLMPTPQLALETFGKLFGIGG
;
A
#
# COMPACT_ATOMS: atom_id res chain seq x y z
N MET A 1 1.95 -22.42 -0.30
CA MET A 1 3.25 -23.09 -0.06
C MET A 1 4.39 -22.48 -0.88
N PHE A 2 4.42 -22.61 -2.22
CA PHE A 2 5.55 -22.14 -3.06
C PHE A 2 5.92 -20.65 -2.87
N LYS A 3 4.94 -19.75 -2.82
CA LYS A 3 5.17 -18.31 -2.59
C LYS A 3 5.99 -18.04 -1.33
N LYS A 4 5.61 -18.65 -0.20
CA LYS A 4 6.29 -18.50 1.10
C LYS A 4 7.65 -19.19 1.10
N PHE A 5 7.65 -20.51 0.93
CA PHE A 5 8.84 -21.33 1.19
C PHE A 5 9.91 -21.26 0.10
N VAL A 6 9.55 -20.84 -1.11
CA VAL A 6 10.52 -20.74 -2.21
C VAL A 6 10.84 -19.29 -2.51
N ILE A 7 9.83 -18.47 -2.82
CA ILE A 7 10.10 -17.09 -3.26
C ILE A 7 10.46 -16.18 -2.09
N ALA A 8 9.63 -16.12 -1.05
CA ALA A 8 9.85 -15.20 0.07
C ALA A 8 11.12 -15.54 0.86
N ASP A 9 11.35 -16.83 1.14
CA ASP A 9 12.54 -17.28 1.85
C ASP A 9 13.81 -17.06 1.02
N SER A 10 13.79 -17.24 -0.31
CA SER A 10 14.94 -16.89 -1.16
C SER A 10 15.25 -15.39 -1.14
N LEU A 11 14.21 -14.54 -1.17
CA LEU A 11 14.39 -13.09 -1.08
C LEU A 11 14.93 -12.66 0.29
N ALA A 12 14.61 -13.41 1.35
CA ALA A 12 15.11 -13.16 2.70
C ALA A 12 16.63 -13.37 2.83
N LEU A 13 17.27 -14.14 1.95
CA LEU A 13 18.71 -14.44 1.96
C LEU A 13 19.60 -13.28 1.44
N GLY A 14 19.19 -12.03 1.67
CA GLY A 14 19.96 -10.84 1.32
C GLY A 14 19.51 -10.09 0.07
N MET A 15 18.40 -10.50 -0.56
CA MET A 15 17.78 -9.78 -1.68
C MET A 15 16.60 -8.89 -1.25
N SER A 16 16.41 -8.68 0.05
CA SER A 16 15.33 -7.88 0.63
C SER A 16 15.92 -6.85 1.58
N LEU A 17 15.43 -5.62 1.51
CA LEU A 17 15.82 -4.56 2.45
C LEU A 17 15.55 -5.01 3.89
N THR A 18 16.51 -4.74 4.77
CA THR A 18 16.41 -4.82 6.23
C THR A 18 17.05 -3.57 6.83
N PRO A 19 16.79 -3.24 8.12
CA PRO A 19 17.46 -2.12 8.79
C PRO A 19 19.00 -2.22 8.73
N GLU A 20 19.55 -3.43 8.85
CA GLU A 20 20.99 -3.69 8.82
C GLU A 20 21.56 -3.43 7.42
N LEU A 21 20.90 -3.96 6.37
CA LEU A 21 21.31 -3.73 4.98
C LEU A 21 21.16 -2.26 4.56
N ALA A 22 20.14 -1.57 5.06
CA ALA A 22 19.95 -0.13 4.84
C ALA A 22 21.08 0.70 5.48
N ALA A 23 21.59 0.27 6.63
CA ALA A 23 22.73 0.91 7.28
C ALA A 23 24.03 0.71 6.49
N GLN A 24 24.28 -0.51 6.00
CA GLN A 24 25.53 -0.90 5.34
C GLN A 24 25.61 -0.54 3.85
N THR A 25 24.48 -0.38 3.18
CA THR A 25 24.44 -0.10 1.74
C THR A 25 24.44 1.41 1.49
N HIS A 26 25.42 1.88 0.70
CA HIS A 26 25.52 3.29 0.28
C HIS A 26 25.18 3.51 -1.20
N ALA A 27 25.19 2.44 -2.02
CA ALA A 27 24.86 2.53 -3.43
C ALA A 27 23.33 2.69 -3.64
N PRO A 28 22.83 3.83 -4.15
CA PRO A 28 21.38 4.07 -4.26
C PRO A 28 20.66 3.05 -5.12
N GLY A 29 21.27 2.65 -6.25
CA GLY A 29 20.71 1.64 -7.15
C GLY A 29 20.52 0.28 -6.47
N TRP A 30 21.44 -0.12 -5.60
CA TRP A 30 21.32 -1.37 -4.84
C TRP A 30 20.22 -1.28 -3.77
N LEU A 31 20.09 -0.13 -3.11
CA LEU A 31 19.00 0.11 -2.15
C LEU A 31 17.61 0.03 -2.80
N TRP A 32 17.45 0.54 -4.02
CA TRP A 32 16.18 0.40 -4.76
C TRP A 32 15.86 -1.07 -5.06
N LEU A 33 16.85 -1.85 -5.48
CA LEU A 33 16.67 -3.29 -5.71
C LEU A 33 16.28 -4.02 -4.43
N LEU A 34 16.95 -3.73 -3.31
CA LEU A 34 16.60 -4.27 -2.00
C LEU A 34 15.19 -3.87 -1.56
N LEU A 35 14.77 -2.62 -1.81
CA LEU A 35 13.42 -2.15 -1.48
C LEU A 35 12.34 -2.90 -2.27
N TYR A 36 12.56 -3.10 -3.57
CA TYR A 36 11.65 -3.90 -4.40
C TYR A 36 11.63 -5.37 -3.95
N GLY A 37 12.79 -5.91 -3.59
CA GLY A 37 12.90 -7.23 -2.99
C GLY A 37 12.12 -7.35 -1.68
N TYR A 38 12.16 -6.33 -0.82
CA TYR A 38 11.34 -6.28 0.39
C TYR A 38 9.84 -6.26 0.09
N ALA A 39 9.40 -5.44 -0.87
CA ALA A 39 8.00 -5.41 -1.28
C ALA A 39 7.53 -6.80 -1.77
N LEU A 40 8.30 -7.43 -2.66
CA LEU A 40 7.98 -8.76 -3.17
C LEU A 40 7.99 -9.81 -2.05
N ARG A 41 9.01 -9.81 -1.18
CA ARG A 41 9.09 -10.70 -0.02
C ARG A 41 7.84 -10.55 0.83
N LEU A 42 7.51 -9.33 1.26
CA LEU A 42 6.32 -9.04 2.08
C LEU A 42 5.04 -9.59 1.46
N PHE A 43 4.85 -9.40 0.15
CA PHE A 43 3.71 -9.94 -0.58
C PHE A 43 3.68 -11.46 -0.61
N PHE A 44 4.78 -12.11 -1.01
CA PHE A 44 4.82 -13.56 -1.16
C PHE A 44 4.76 -14.30 0.17
N ASP A 45 5.33 -13.69 1.21
CA ASP A 45 5.27 -14.19 2.58
C ASP A 45 3.81 -14.21 3.06
N PHE A 46 3.17 -13.04 3.00
CA PHE A 46 1.84 -12.87 3.56
C PHE A 46 0.78 -13.60 2.71
N SER A 47 0.83 -13.46 1.38
CA SER A 47 -0.09 -14.20 0.51
C SER A 47 0.11 -15.71 0.62
N GLY A 48 1.36 -16.17 0.82
CA GLY A 48 1.65 -17.58 1.04
C GLY A 48 1.01 -18.12 2.32
N TYR A 49 1.03 -17.35 3.41
CA TYR A 49 0.31 -17.71 4.65
C TYR A 49 -1.20 -17.72 4.47
N THR A 50 -1.77 -16.74 3.76
CA THR A 50 -3.22 -16.72 3.54
C THR A 50 -3.69 -17.86 2.65
N ASP A 51 -2.90 -18.26 1.63
CA ASP A 51 -3.20 -19.43 0.80
C ASP A 51 -3.27 -20.71 1.66
N ILE A 52 -2.39 -20.85 2.66
CA ILE A 52 -2.41 -21.98 3.61
C ILE A 52 -3.67 -21.93 4.47
N ALA A 53 -4.01 -20.76 5.02
CA ALA A 53 -5.21 -20.58 5.83
C ALA A 53 -6.49 -20.92 5.05
N ILE A 54 -6.60 -20.44 3.80
CA ILE A 54 -7.73 -20.75 2.90
C ILE A 54 -7.80 -22.25 2.62
N GLY A 55 -6.67 -22.89 2.32
CA GLY A 55 -6.59 -24.33 2.10
C GLY A 55 -7.06 -25.14 3.33
N LEU A 56 -6.64 -24.75 4.53
CA LEU A 56 -7.12 -25.35 5.78
C LEU A 56 -8.62 -25.13 5.97
N GLY A 57 -9.13 -23.93 5.71
CA GLY A 57 -10.56 -23.63 5.78
C GLY A 57 -11.38 -24.59 4.93
N VAL A 58 -10.96 -24.84 3.69
CA VAL A 58 -11.62 -25.80 2.78
C VAL A 58 -11.67 -27.21 3.37
N LEU A 59 -10.60 -27.68 4.02
CA LEU A 59 -10.57 -28.99 4.68
C LEU A 59 -11.57 -29.11 5.83
N PHE A 60 -11.86 -28.01 6.52
CA PHE A 60 -12.86 -27.94 7.59
C PHE A 60 -14.26 -27.52 7.10
N GLY A 61 -14.47 -27.44 5.78
CA GLY A 61 -15.76 -27.02 5.20
C GLY A 61 -16.07 -25.53 5.31
N ILE A 62 -15.09 -24.70 5.67
CA ILE A 62 -15.23 -23.24 5.83
C ILE A 62 -14.65 -22.53 4.61
N ARG A 63 -15.44 -21.69 3.94
CA ARG A 63 -14.96 -20.87 2.82
C ARG A 63 -14.44 -19.52 3.32
N LEU A 64 -13.11 -19.40 3.40
CA LEU A 64 -12.45 -18.14 3.73
C LEU A 64 -12.31 -17.26 2.47
N PRO A 65 -12.44 -15.93 2.60
CA PRO A 65 -12.26 -15.00 1.49
C PRO A 65 -10.78 -14.85 1.10
N GLU A 66 -10.56 -14.53 -0.18
CA GLU A 66 -9.23 -14.17 -0.69
C GLU A 66 -8.72 -12.87 -0.09
N ASN A 67 -7.42 -12.84 0.25
CA ASN A 67 -6.82 -11.67 0.86
C ASN A 67 -5.97 -10.84 -0.11
N PHE A 68 -5.56 -11.43 -1.26
CA PHE A 68 -4.69 -10.77 -2.22
C PHE A 68 -5.03 -11.08 -3.68
N ILE A 69 -5.12 -10.04 -4.52
CA ILE A 69 -5.40 -10.19 -5.96
C ILE A 69 -4.43 -9.33 -6.77
N ARG A 70 -3.21 -9.84 -7.01
CA ARG A 70 -2.15 -9.17 -7.80
C ARG A 70 -1.98 -7.67 -7.45
N PRO A 71 -1.78 -7.33 -6.16
CA PRO A 71 -1.83 -5.94 -5.69
C PRO A 71 -0.81 -5.02 -6.36
N TYR A 72 0.41 -5.51 -6.61
CA TYR A 72 1.48 -4.73 -7.25
C TYR A 72 1.29 -4.50 -8.76
N LEU A 73 0.24 -5.06 -9.37
CA LEU A 73 -0.19 -4.72 -10.73
C LEU A 73 -1.29 -3.63 -10.76
N SER A 74 -1.54 -2.98 -9.62
CA SER A 74 -2.54 -1.92 -9.53
C SER A 74 -2.03 -0.62 -10.13
N THR A 75 -2.89 0.03 -10.92
CA THR A 75 -2.58 1.28 -11.62
C THR A 75 -2.92 2.52 -10.81
N ASN A 76 -3.52 2.35 -9.63
CA ASN A 76 -3.77 3.43 -8.69
C ASN A 76 -3.86 2.88 -7.27
N ILE A 77 -3.70 3.78 -6.30
CA ILE A 77 -3.66 3.43 -4.88
C ILE A 77 -4.99 2.87 -4.35
N THR A 78 -6.13 3.30 -4.91
CA THR A 78 -7.43 2.73 -4.53
C THR A 78 -7.55 1.27 -4.95
N ALA A 79 -7.15 0.96 -6.19
CA ALA A 79 -7.12 -0.41 -6.70
C ALA A 79 -6.12 -1.29 -5.93
N PHE A 80 -4.99 -0.72 -5.50
CA PHE A 80 -4.03 -1.42 -4.64
C PHE A 80 -4.70 -1.89 -3.34
N TRP A 81 -5.36 -0.98 -2.61
CA TRP A 81 -6.04 -1.32 -1.34
C TRP A 81 -7.27 -2.23 -1.50
N GLN A 82 -7.86 -2.30 -2.69
CA GLN A 82 -8.90 -3.28 -3.03
C GLN A 82 -8.34 -4.68 -3.33
N ARG A 83 -7.01 -4.81 -3.42
CA ARG A 83 -6.31 -6.04 -3.82
C ARG A 83 -5.24 -6.48 -2.83
N TRP A 84 -4.92 -5.63 -1.86
CA TRP A 84 -3.96 -5.87 -0.79
C TRP A 84 -4.71 -6.02 0.53
N HIS A 85 -4.46 -7.13 1.22
CA HIS A 85 -5.06 -7.45 2.51
C HIS A 85 -6.58 -7.16 2.56
N ILE A 86 -7.30 -7.72 1.58
CA ILE A 86 -8.71 -7.39 1.28
C ILE A 86 -9.59 -7.51 2.53
N THR A 87 -9.40 -8.54 3.35
CA THR A 87 -10.23 -8.76 4.55
C THR A 87 -10.08 -7.65 5.58
N LEU A 88 -8.85 -7.17 5.82
CA LEU A 88 -8.57 -6.03 6.70
C LEU A 88 -9.10 -4.73 6.09
N SER A 89 -8.85 -4.52 4.80
CA SER A 89 -9.32 -3.34 4.07
C SER A 89 -10.85 -3.22 4.12
N ASP A 90 -11.56 -4.33 3.93
CA ASP A 90 -13.02 -4.38 4.04
C ASP A 90 -13.48 -4.17 5.48
N TRP A 91 -12.84 -4.82 6.47
CA TRP A 91 -13.15 -4.60 7.88
C TRP A 91 -13.04 -3.11 8.24
N ALA A 92 -11.92 -2.46 7.90
CA ALA A 92 -11.71 -1.05 8.17
C ALA A 92 -12.73 -0.17 7.41
N ARG A 93 -13.10 -0.55 6.18
CA ARG A 93 -14.14 0.15 5.41
C ARG A 93 -15.51 0.06 6.08
N PHE A 94 -15.88 -1.11 6.61
CA PHE A 94 -17.17 -1.35 7.25
C PHE A 94 -17.26 -0.72 8.64
N TYR A 95 -16.19 -0.81 9.43
CA TYR A 95 -16.22 -0.43 10.84
C TYR A 95 -15.63 0.96 11.14
N VAL A 96 -14.80 1.52 10.26
CA VAL A 96 -14.18 2.84 10.46
C VAL A 96 -14.67 3.84 9.42
N PHE A 97 -14.41 3.57 8.14
CA PHE A 97 -14.70 4.51 7.06
C PHE A 97 -16.19 4.85 6.96
N SER A 98 -17.04 3.83 6.84
CA SER A 98 -18.48 4.01 6.58
C SER A 98 -19.20 4.68 7.76
N PRO A 99 -18.99 4.26 9.03
CA PRO A 99 -19.60 4.90 10.19
C PRO A 99 -19.15 6.36 10.33
N LEU A 100 -17.85 6.66 10.19
CA LEU A 100 -17.32 8.02 10.27
C LEU A 100 -17.89 8.92 9.18
N SER A 101 -17.86 8.46 7.92
CA SER A 101 -18.40 9.20 6.79
C SER A 101 -19.89 9.49 6.99
N ARG A 102 -20.69 8.50 7.39
CA ARG A 102 -22.13 8.67 7.68
C ARG A 102 -22.38 9.67 8.83
N SER A 103 -21.58 9.61 9.89
CA SER A 103 -21.67 10.55 11.01
C SER A 103 -21.42 11.99 10.56
N LEU A 104 -20.34 12.23 9.81
CA LEU A 104 -20.00 13.56 9.28
C LEU A 104 -21.06 14.09 8.30
N LEU A 105 -21.64 13.23 7.46
CA LEU A 105 -22.72 13.60 6.52
C LEU A 105 -24.00 14.06 7.22
N ARG A 106 -24.26 13.59 8.45
CA ARG A 106 -25.43 13.91 9.27
C ARG A 106 -25.22 15.10 10.22
N ARG A 107 -23.97 15.52 10.44
CA ARG A 107 -23.63 16.65 11.32
C ARG A 107 -24.22 17.96 10.82
N LYS A 108 -24.65 18.83 11.75
CA LYS A 108 -25.11 20.20 11.46
C LYS A 108 -24.23 21.22 12.23
N PRO A 109 -23.61 22.21 11.55
CA PRO A 109 -23.56 22.37 10.09
C PRO A 109 -22.79 21.22 9.42
N ARG A 110 -23.19 20.90 8.19
CA ARG A 110 -22.59 19.79 7.43
C ARG A 110 -21.23 20.22 6.86
N PRO A 111 -20.14 19.46 7.09
CA PRO A 111 -18.84 19.74 6.48
C PRO A 111 -18.87 19.59 4.94
N SER A 112 -17.89 20.18 4.26
CA SER A 112 -17.74 20.03 2.81
C SER A 112 -17.49 18.57 2.41
N LYS A 113 -17.93 18.16 1.22
CA LYS A 113 -17.74 16.77 0.72
C LYS A 113 -16.26 16.37 0.73
N THR A 114 -15.38 17.28 0.31
CA THR A 114 -13.93 17.09 0.29
C THR A 114 -13.38 16.80 1.69
N LEU A 115 -13.78 17.58 2.70
CA LEU A 115 -13.34 17.37 4.08
C LEU A 115 -13.85 16.04 4.65
N ILE A 116 -15.09 15.66 4.34
CA ILE A 116 -15.65 14.36 4.78
C ILE A 116 -14.81 13.21 4.22
N ILE A 117 -14.47 13.24 2.92
CA ILE A 117 -13.66 12.21 2.29
C ILE A 117 -12.26 12.17 2.89
N PHE A 118 -11.61 13.33 3.03
CA PHE A 118 -10.28 13.44 3.64
C PHE A 118 -10.24 12.82 5.03
N LEU A 119 -11.13 13.25 5.93
CA LEU A 119 -11.19 12.73 7.29
C LEU A 119 -11.50 11.24 7.31
N SER A 120 -12.44 10.77 6.48
CA SER A 120 -12.81 9.35 6.44
C SER A 120 -11.63 8.48 5.97
N GLN A 121 -10.93 8.86 4.90
CA GLN A 121 -9.77 8.11 4.40
C GLN A 121 -8.58 8.18 5.35
N MET A 122 -8.28 9.37 5.89
CA MET A 122 -7.18 9.58 6.81
C MET A 122 -7.37 8.79 8.11
N SER A 123 -8.53 8.92 8.75
CA SER A 123 -8.82 8.16 9.98
C SER A 123 -8.80 6.66 9.74
N THR A 124 -9.32 6.19 8.60
CA THR A 124 -9.29 4.76 8.27
C THR A 124 -7.86 4.25 8.14
N MET A 125 -7.00 4.96 7.41
CA MET A 125 -5.61 4.52 7.21
C MET A 125 -4.76 4.68 8.46
N LEU A 126 -5.00 5.69 9.29
CA LEU A 126 -4.36 5.80 10.60
C LEU A 126 -4.76 4.65 11.53
N VAL A 127 -6.02 4.23 11.53
CA VAL A 127 -6.46 3.06 12.31
C VAL A 127 -5.80 1.78 11.79
N ILE A 128 -5.69 1.60 10.47
CA ILE A 128 -4.95 0.46 9.89
C ILE A 128 -3.48 0.51 10.28
N GLY A 129 -2.84 1.69 10.26
CA GLY A 129 -1.46 1.86 10.73
C GLY A 129 -1.32 1.45 12.20
N LEU A 130 -2.16 2.01 13.08
CA LEU A 130 -2.15 1.69 14.51
C LEU A 130 -2.43 0.21 14.81
N TRP A 131 -3.22 -0.47 13.96
CA TRP A 131 -3.46 -1.91 14.06
C TRP A 131 -2.17 -2.73 13.84
N HIS A 132 -1.24 -2.26 13.02
CA HIS A 132 0.07 -2.90 12.84
C HIS A 132 1.04 -2.63 14.00
N GLY A 133 0.92 -1.48 14.67
CA GLY A 133 1.68 -1.19 15.87
C GLY A 133 1.55 0.26 16.36
N ILE A 134 1.82 0.47 17.65
CA ILE A 134 1.76 1.79 18.30
C ILE A 134 3.13 2.48 18.24
N THR A 135 3.58 2.79 17.02
CA THR A 135 4.83 3.54 16.79
C THR A 135 4.58 4.68 15.81
N TRP A 136 5.45 5.70 15.84
CA TRP A 136 5.38 6.83 14.91
C TRP A 136 5.47 6.40 13.44
N ASN A 137 6.24 5.35 13.15
CA ASN A 137 6.38 4.81 11.81
C ASN A 137 5.07 4.30 11.22
N PHE A 138 4.27 3.59 12.01
CA PHE A 138 2.96 3.11 11.55
C PHE A 138 1.93 4.24 11.42
N ILE A 139 2.02 5.28 12.25
CA ILE A 139 1.21 6.50 12.10
C ILE A 139 1.57 7.21 10.79
N ILE A 140 2.86 7.40 10.51
CA ILE A 140 3.35 8.02 9.27
C ILE A 140 2.96 7.18 8.06
N TRP A 141 3.09 5.85 8.14
CA TRP A 141 2.69 4.93 7.09
C TRP A 141 1.17 4.98 6.80
N GLY A 142 0.35 5.04 7.85
CA GLY A 142 -1.09 5.25 7.72
C GLY A 142 -1.40 6.60 7.06
N ALA A 143 -0.74 7.68 7.50
CA ALA A 143 -0.90 9.00 6.91
C ALA A 143 -0.46 9.04 5.44
N TRP A 144 0.65 8.38 5.09
CA TRP A 144 1.15 8.21 3.72
C TRP A 144 0.05 7.66 2.82
N HIS A 145 -0.51 6.50 3.15
CA HIS A 145 -1.59 5.91 2.36
C HIS A 145 -2.90 6.71 2.38
N GLY A 146 -3.22 7.37 3.49
CA GLY A 146 -4.38 8.25 3.61
C GLY A 146 -4.31 9.45 2.67
N ILE A 147 -3.16 10.13 2.59
CA ILE A 147 -2.91 11.25 1.68
C ILE A 147 -3.03 10.79 0.24
N ALA A 148 -2.41 9.67 -0.13
CA ALA A 148 -2.48 9.17 -1.51
C ALA A 148 -3.90 8.80 -1.93
N LEU A 149 -4.68 8.16 -1.07
CA LEU A 149 -6.08 7.86 -1.37
C LEU A 149 -6.92 9.12 -1.60
N PHE A 150 -6.66 10.17 -0.81
CA PHE A 150 -7.34 11.45 -0.98
C PHE A 150 -6.91 12.17 -2.26
N ALA A 151 -5.60 12.27 -2.50
CA ALA A 151 -5.05 12.88 -3.70
C ALA A 151 -5.54 12.17 -4.97
N HIS A 152 -5.51 10.83 -4.98
CA HIS A 152 -6.05 10.04 -6.09
C HIS A 152 -7.55 10.29 -6.30
N LYS A 153 -8.33 10.45 -5.23
CA LYS A 153 -9.77 10.75 -5.36
C LYS A 153 -10.01 12.10 -6.02
N GLN A 154 -9.30 13.15 -5.61
CA GLN A 154 -9.43 14.48 -6.23
C GLN A 154 -9.00 14.44 -7.69
N TRP A 155 -7.82 13.87 -7.96
CA TRP A 155 -7.29 13.73 -9.31
C TRP A 155 -8.23 12.94 -10.23
N SER A 156 -8.77 11.82 -9.76
CA SER A 156 -9.68 11.00 -10.52
C SER A 156 -11.01 11.69 -10.82
N ASP A 157 -11.50 12.58 -9.95
CA ASP A 157 -12.72 13.34 -10.19
C ASP A 157 -12.49 14.43 -11.24
N GLU A 158 -11.37 15.15 -11.14
CA GLU A 158 -11.01 16.24 -12.05
C GLU A 158 -10.65 15.74 -13.46
N THR A 159 -9.88 14.65 -13.55
CA THR A 159 -9.38 14.12 -14.83
C THR A 159 -10.33 13.12 -15.50
N ARG A 160 -11.51 12.85 -14.92
CA ARG A 160 -12.46 11.83 -15.40
C ARG A 160 -12.83 11.97 -16.88
N ARG A 161 -13.12 13.19 -17.33
CA ARG A 161 -13.53 13.46 -18.73
C ARG A 161 -12.39 13.18 -19.71
N TRP A 162 -11.19 13.66 -19.37
CA TRP A 162 -9.98 13.43 -20.16
C TRP A 162 -9.64 11.94 -20.23
N TYR A 163 -9.67 11.24 -19.08
CA TYR A 163 -9.38 9.81 -19.03
C TYR A 163 -10.36 8.98 -19.88
N ASN A 164 -11.63 9.33 -19.88
CA ASN A 164 -12.62 8.67 -20.74
C ASN A 164 -12.35 8.91 -22.23
N GLY A 165 -11.81 10.08 -22.61
CA GLY A 165 -11.40 10.41 -23.98
C GLY A 165 -10.24 9.55 -24.50
N LEU A 166 -9.36 9.07 -23.61
CA LEU A 166 -8.25 8.16 -23.97
C LEU A 166 -8.74 6.80 -24.51
N SER A 167 -10.02 6.45 -24.32
CA SER A 167 -10.58 5.21 -24.87
C SER A 167 -10.46 5.11 -26.39
N ASN A 168 -10.46 6.26 -27.08
CA ASN A 168 -10.33 6.35 -28.54
C ASN A 168 -8.86 6.30 -29.03
N HIS A 169 -7.89 6.30 -28.11
CA HIS A 169 -6.45 6.28 -28.43
C HIS A 169 -5.72 5.14 -27.67
N PRO A 170 -5.71 3.92 -28.21
CA PRO A 170 -5.20 2.73 -27.51
C PRO A 170 -3.76 2.84 -27.00
N TRP A 171 -2.87 3.44 -27.78
CA TRP A 171 -1.46 3.61 -27.41
C TRP A 171 -1.30 4.60 -26.25
N GLN A 172 -1.98 5.74 -26.30
CA GLN A 172 -1.96 6.73 -25.20
C GLN A 172 -2.51 6.13 -23.90
N LYS A 173 -3.60 5.36 -23.99
CA LYS A 173 -4.18 4.65 -22.85
C LYS A 173 -3.22 3.61 -22.25
N ARG A 174 -2.49 2.86 -23.09
CA ARG A 174 -1.46 1.90 -22.64
C ARG A 174 -0.31 2.61 -21.94
N SER A 175 0.24 3.66 -22.54
CA SER A 175 1.32 4.45 -21.94
C SER A 175 0.90 5.06 -20.61
N TRP A 176 -0.30 5.64 -20.54
CA TRP A 176 -0.86 6.17 -19.30
C TRP A 176 -1.03 5.09 -18.22
N THR A 177 -1.49 3.90 -18.61
CA THR A 177 -1.64 2.75 -17.71
C THR A 177 -0.29 2.30 -17.16
N ALA A 178 0.75 2.22 -18.01
CA ALA A 178 2.11 1.86 -17.60
C ALA A 178 2.70 2.90 -16.64
N VAL A 179 2.54 4.20 -16.93
CA VAL A 179 3.01 5.29 -16.06
C VAL A 179 2.32 5.25 -14.71
N THR A 180 0.98 5.16 -14.68
CA THR A 180 0.22 5.14 -13.42
C THR A 180 0.48 3.88 -12.59
N TRP A 181 0.70 2.73 -13.24
CA TRP A 181 1.20 1.53 -12.58
C TRP A 181 2.57 1.75 -11.95
N LEU A 182 3.54 2.27 -12.70
CA LEU A 182 4.90 2.51 -12.21
C LEU A 182 4.88 3.48 -11.01
N LEU A 183 4.12 4.57 -11.11
CA LEU A 183 3.95 5.54 -10.03
C LEU A 183 3.30 4.91 -8.79
N THR A 184 2.25 4.11 -8.98
CA THR A 184 1.56 3.44 -7.86
C THR A 184 2.47 2.44 -7.17
N PHE A 185 3.18 1.61 -7.94
CA PHE A 185 4.10 0.62 -7.40
C PHE A 185 5.22 1.29 -6.61
N ASN A 186 5.87 2.31 -7.16
CA ASN A 186 6.93 3.05 -6.48
C ASN A 186 6.44 3.76 -5.22
N TYR A 187 5.26 4.38 -5.28
CA TYR A 187 4.67 5.04 -4.12
C TYR A 187 4.42 4.06 -2.96
N VAL A 188 3.89 2.88 -3.28
CA VAL A 188 3.67 1.80 -2.29
C VAL A 188 5.01 1.26 -1.79
N ALA A 189 5.98 1.02 -2.68
CA ALA A 189 7.31 0.55 -2.32
C ALA A 189 8.02 1.51 -1.36
N LEU A 190 7.99 2.82 -1.63
CA LEU A 190 8.52 3.83 -0.72
C LEU A 190 7.76 3.84 0.62
N GLY A 191 6.44 3.64 0.60
CA GLY A 191 5.64 3.45 1.82
C GLY A 191 6.18 2.31 2.70
N TRP A 192 6.63 1.22 2.10
CA TRP A 192 7.19 0.08 2.83
C TRP A 192 8.46 0.40 3.64
N VAL A 193 9.19 1.48 3.32
CA VAL A 193 10.30 1.96 4.16
C VAL A 193 9.80 2.38 5.53
N TRP A 194 8.70 3.13 5.62
CA TRP A 194 8.08 3.48 6.91
C TRP A 194 7.60 2.24 7.67
N PHE A 195 7.10 1.24 6.96
CA PHE A 195 6.60 0.00 7.56
C PHE A 195 7.73 -0.89 8.10
N LEU A 196 8.86 -0.93 7.39
CA LEU A 196 10.00 -1.80 7.70
C LEU A 196 10.90 -1.20 8.79
N MET A 197 11.16 0.11 8.75
CA MET A 197 12.18 0.70 9.62
C MET A 197 11.70 0.77 11.07
N PRO A 198 12.60 0.62 12.07
CA PRO A 198 12.19 0.64 13.48
C PRO A 198 11.91 2.06 13.99
N THR A 199 12.58 3.07 13.43
CA THR A 199 12.44 4.48 13.82
C THR A 199 12.21 5.39 12.61
N PRO A 200 11.54 6.55 12.78
CA PRO A 200 11.37 7.54 11.71
C PRO A 200 12.71 8.08 11.19
N GLN A 201 13.70 8.21 12.07
CA GLN A 201 15.04 8.68 11.73
C GLN A 201 15.70 7.75 10.71
N LEU A 202 15.69 6.43 10.98
CA LEU A 202 16.27 5.46 10.05
C LEU A 202 15.52 5.40 8.72
N ALA A 203 14.20 5.59 8.74
CA ALA A 203 13.40 5.71 7.52
C ALA A 203 13.83 6.93 6.69
N LEU A 204 13.99 8.10 7.31
CA LEU A 204 14.45 9.32 6.65
C LEU A 204 15.87 9.19 6.08
N GLU A 205 16.80 8.59 6.84
CA GLU A 205 18.14 8.28 6.35
C GLU A 205 18.10 7.34 5.15
N THR A 206 17.25 6.30 5.20
CA THR A 206 17.06 5.36 4.09
C THR A 206 16.51 6.08 2.85
N PHE A 207 15.54 6.99 3.00
CA PHE A 207 15.07 7.83 1.89
C PHE A 207 16.20 8.69 1.32
N GLY A 208 17.00 9.33 2.17
CA GLY A 208 18.18 10.09 1.74
C GLY A 208 19.08 9.24 0.84
N LYS A 209 19.50 8.07 1.34
CA LYS A 209 20.36 7.15 0.58
C LYS A 209 19.73 6.64 -0.72
N LEU A 210 18.42 6.35 -0.75
CA LEU A 210 17.71 5.92 -1.96
C LEU A 210 17.81 6.96 -3.09
N PHE A 211 17.87 8.24 -2.74
CA PHE A 211 17.98 9.35 -3.70
C PHE A 211 19.41 9.91 -3.81
N GLY A 212 20.40 9.26 -3.19
CA GLY A 212 21.80 9.69 -3.23
C GLY A 212 22.10 10.94 -2.39
N ILE A 213 21.22 11.28 -1.44
CA ILE A 213 21.38 12.41 -0.53
C ILE A 213 22.01 11.89 0.77
N GLY A 214 23.17 12.44 1.15
CA GLY A 214 23.85 12.07 2.39
C GLY A 214 24.66 10.78 2.33
N GLY A 215 25.17 10.44 1.13
CA GLY A 215 26.24 9.47 0.92
C GLY A 215 27.60 10.14 0.83
#